data_AF-A0A7V5K8Q1-F1
#
_entry.id   AF-A0A7V5K8Q1-F1
#
_cell.length_a   1.000
_cell.length_b   1.000
_cell.length_c   1.000
_cell.angle_alpha   90.00
_cell.angle_beta   90.00
_cell.angle_gamma   90.00
#
_symmetry.space_group_name_H-M   'P 1'
#
loop_
_entity.id
_entity.type
_entity.pdbx_description
1 polymer ?
#
loop_
_entity_poly.entity_id
_entity_poly.type
_entity_poly.pdbx_seq_one_letter_code
_entity_poly.pdbx_strand_id
1 'polypeptide(L)' 'IVSVGNAAGDGARACLLNREKRVEANWVARNVEYIELTVEKDFQQQFMECMQIPHMKDRYPHLEGVVRPEILHQR' A
#
# COMPACT_ATOMS: atom_id res chain seq x y z
N ILE A 1 11.60 5.97 2.76
CA ILE A 1 10.18 6.20 2.40
C ILE A 1 9.86 7.66 2.74
N VAL A 2 9.22 8.40 1.84
CA VAL A 2 8.81 9.80 2.07
C VAL A 2 7.29 9.92 1.97
N SER A 3 6.68 10.73 2.84
CA SER A 3 5.25 11.03 2.77
C SER A 3 5.00 12.14 1.75
N VAL A 4 4.05 11.93 0.85
CA VAL A 4 3.64 12.92 -0.16
C VAL A 4 2.38 13.70 0.22
N GLY A 5 1.78 13.40 1.37
CA GLY A 5 0.54 14.05 1.80
C GLY A 5 -0.66 13.73 0.88
N ASN A 6 -1.50 14.72 0.59
CA ASN A 6 -2.70 14.55 -0.23
C ASN A 6 -2.38 14.58 -1.72
N ALA A 7 -1.86 13.45 -2.23
CA ALA A 7 -1.52 13.29 -3.64
C ALA A 7 -2.73 13.50 -4.58
N ALA A 8 -3.94 13.13 -4.16
CA ALA A 8 -5.15 13.33 -4.96
C ALA A 8 -5.46 14.83 -5.16
N GLY A 9 -5.37 15.62 -4.09
CA GLY A 9 -5.56 17.07 -4.15
C GLY A 9 -4.46 17.78 -4.96
N ASP A 10 -3.20 17.37 -4.77
CA ASP A 10 -2.09 17.91 -5.54
C ASP A 10 -2.19 17.57 -7.04
N GLY A 11 -2.61 16.34 -7.37
CA GLY A 11 -2.89 15.92 -8.74
C GLY A 11 -4.03 16.71 -9.39
N ALA A 12 -5.11 16.98 -8.64
CA ALA A 12 -6.22 17.80 -9.10
C ALA A 12 -5.78 19.24 -9.38
N ARG A 13 -4.97 19.85 -8.49
CA ARG A 13 -4.39 21.18 -8.71
C ARG A 13 -3.50 21.20 -9.96
N ALA A 14 -2.65 20.19 -10.14
CA ALA A 14 -1.78 20.07 -11.31
C ALA A 14 -2.59 19.97 -12.62
N CYS A 15 -3.64 19.16 -12.64
CA CYS A 15 -4.55 19.05 -13.79
C CYS A 15 -5.31 20.35 -14.05
N LEU A 16 -5.71 21.09 -13.01
CA LEU A 16 -6.40 22.37 -13.17
C LEU A 16 -5.52 23.39 -13.91
N LEU A 17 -4.26 23.52 -13.50
CA LEU A 17 -3.33 24.54 -13.96
C LEU A 17 -2.55 24.15 -15.23
N ASN A 18 -2.47 22.87 -15.59
CA ASN A 18 -1.71 22.41 -16.76
C ASN A 18 -2.50 21.39 -17.60
N ARG A 19 -2.72 21.72 -18.88
CA ARG A 19 -3.44 20.85 -19.84
C ARG A 19 -2.67 19.58 -20.19
N GLU A 20 -1.34 19.62 -20.26
CA GLU A 20 -0.51 18.44 -20.50
C GLU A 20 -0.64 17.43 -19.35
N LYS A 21 -0.74 17.92 -18.11
CA LYS A 21 -1.00 17.06 -16.94
C LYS A 21 -2.36 16.35 -17.01
N ARG A 22 -3.36 16.94 -17.69
CA ARG A 22 -4.63 16.23 -17.95
C ARG A 22 -4.44 15.10 -18.95
N VAL A 23 -3.62 15.32 -19.99
CA VAL A 23 -3.31 14.28 -20.99
C VAL A 23 -2.55 13.14 -20.33
N GLU A 24 -1.56 13.45 -19.49
CA GLU A 24 -0.81 12.48 -18.70
C GLU A 24 -1.73 11.68 -17.76
N ALA A 25 -2.60 12.35 -17.00
CA ALA A 25 -3.54 11.68 -16.12
C ALA A 25 -4.48 10.72 -16.88
N ASN A 26 -4.96 11.12 -18.05
CA ASN A 26 -5.78 10.27 -18.91
C ASN A 26 -5.00 9.09 -19.50
N TRP A 27 -3.72 9.27 -19.81
CA TRP A 27 -2.86 8.15 -20.21
C TRP A 27 -2.68 7.16 -19.04
N VAL A 28 -2.34 7.64 -17.85
CA VAL A 28 -2.16 6.79 -16.66
C VAL A 28 -3.45 6.00 -16.36
N ALA A 29 -4.60 6.67 -16.36
CA ALA A 29 -5.88 6.01 -16.08
C ALA A 29 -6.24 4.87 -17.06
N ARG A 30 -5.70 4.89 -18.29
CA ARG A 30 -5.91 3.84 -19.28
C ARG A 30 -4.88 2.72 -19.23
N ASN A 31 -3.76 2.95 -18.54
CA ASN A 31 -2.65 1.99 -18.45
C ASN A 31 -2.54 1.36 -17.06
N VAL A 32 -3.37 1.79 -16.09
CA VAL A 32 -3.45 1.11 -14.80
C VAL A 32 -4.19 -0.21 -14.96
N GLU A 33 -3.58 -1.28 -14.45
CA GLU A 33 -4.20 -2.59 -14.39
C GLU A 33 -5.01 -2.69 -13.09
N TYR A 34 -6.29 -3.04 -13.24
CA TYR A 34 -7.15 -3.32 -12.09
C TYR A 34 -6.97 -4.79 -11.69
N ILE A 35 -6.58 -5.01 -10.44
CA ILE A 35 -6.47 -6.34 -9.84
C ILE A 35 -7.64 -6.51 -8.89
N GLU A 36 -8.47 -7.51 -9.16
CA GLU A 36 -9.62 -7.85 -8.32
C GLU A 36 -9.21 -8.80 -7.19
N LEU A 37 -9.04 -8.26 -5.99
CA LEU A 37 -8.55 -9.03 -4.83
C LEU A 37 -9.47 -10.19 -4.41
N THR A 38 -10.75 -10.19 -4.81
CA THR A 38 -11.70 -11.26 -4.46
C THR A 38 -11.46 -12.55 -5.24
N VAL A 39 -10.83 -12.45 -6.42
CA VAL A 39 -10.47 -13.62 -7.25
C VAL A 39 -9.03 -14.08 -7.03
N GLU A 40 -8.23 -13.27 -6.34
CA GLU A 40 -6.86 -13.62 -5.97
C GLU A 40 -6.84 -14.77 -4.97
N LYS A 41 -6.24 -15.90 -5.39
CA LYS A 41 -6.38 -17.19 -4.71
C LYS A 41 -5.90 -17.19 -3.26
N ASP A 42 -4.88 -16.41 -2.96
CA ASP A 42 -4.25 -16.36 -1.64
C ASP A 42 -4.60 -15.09 -0.85
N PHE A 43 -5.38 -14.16 -1.40
CA PHE A 43 -5.66 -12.88 -0.73
C PHE A 43 -6.24 -13.07 0.67
N GLN A 44 -7.19 -13.99 0.85
CA GLN A 44 -7.78 -14.27 2.16
C GLN A 44 -6.75 -14.82 3.16
N GLN A 45 -5.84 -15.67 2.70
CA GLN A 45 -4.76 -16.22 3.51
C GLN A 45 -3.75 -15.12 3.91
N GLN A 46 -3.33 -14.30 2.95
CA GLN A 46 -2.43 -13.16 3.19
C GLN A 46 -3.06 -12.16 4.17
N PHE A 47 -4.34 -11.83 3.97
CA PHE A 47 -5.07 -10.92 4.85
C PHE A 47 -5.14 -11.46 6.29
N MET A 48 -5.48 -12.74 6.45
CA MET A 48 -5.49 -13.39 7.77
C MET A 48 -4.10 -13.37 8.44
N GLU A 49 -3.03 -13.65 7.69
CA GLU A 49 -1.66 -13.60 8.23
C GLU A 49 -1.25 -12.18 8.65
N CYS A 50 -1.72 -11.15 7.94
CA CYS A 50 -1.51 -9.74 8.27
C CYS A 50 -2.29 -9.25 9.50
N MET A 51 -3.28 -10.00 10.00
CA MET A 51 -4.06 -9.59 11.17
C MET A 51 -3.29 -9.76 12.49
N GLN A 52 -2.25 -10.59 12.52
CA GLN A 52 -1.33 -10.65 13.67
C GLN A 52 -0.33 -9.50 13.58
N ILE A 53 0.04 -8.90 14.70
CA ILE A 53 0.98 -7.78 14.74
C ILE A 53 2.34 -8.30 15.23
N PRO A 54 3.44 -8.22 14.48
CA PRO A 54 3.57 -7.49 13.21
C PRO A 54 3.08 -8.28 11.99
N HIS A 55 3.11 -9.60 12.04
CA HIS A 55 2.56 -10.54 11.06
C HIS A 55 2.60 -11.96 11.63
N MET A 56 1.82 -12.89 11.07
CA MET A 56 1.78 -14.27 11.55
C MET A 56 3.03 -15.09 11.23
N LYS A 57 3.67 -14.82 10.09
CA LYS A 57 4.82 -15.62 9.60
C LYS A 57 6.08 -14.80 9.36
N ASP A 58 5.95 -13.50 9.17
CA ASP A 58 7.07 -12.65 8.77
C ASP A 58 7.87 -12.23 9.99
N ARG A 59 9.20 -12.21 9.87
CA ARG A 59 10.09 -12.14 11.03
C ARG A 59 10.37 -10.73 11.57
N TYR A 60 10.10 -9.67 10.80
CA TYR A 60 10.36 -8.26 11.15
C TYR A 60 11.64 -8.03 12.00
N PRO A 61 12.84 -8.44 11.53
CA PRO A 61 14.07 -8.38 12.33
C PRO A 61 14.45 -6.95 12.75
N HIS A 62 14.03 -5.95 11.97
CA HIS A 62 14.26 -4.53 12.27
C HIS A 62 13.45 -4.02 13.47
N LEU A 63 12.53 -4.81 14.02
CA LEU A 63 11.75 -4.48 15.22
C LEU A 63 12.34 -5.09 16.50
N GLU A 64 13.39 -5.90 16.41
CA GLU A 64 14.10 -6.43 17.58
C GLU A 64 14.62 -5.28 18.45
N GLY A 65 14.27 -5.29 19.75
CA GLY A 65 14.61 -4.22 20.69
C GLY A 65 13.77 -2.94 20.57
N VAL A 66 12.92 -2.81 19.54
CA VAL A 66 11.95 -1.71 19.38
C VAL A 66 10.63 -2.06 20.05
N VAL A 67 10.19 -3.31 19.90
CA VAL A 67 8.98 -3.85 20.53
C VAL A 67 9.33 -4.97 21.50
N ARG A 68 8.38 -5.32 22.37
CA ARG A 68 8.59 -6.41 23.33
C ARG A 68 8.69 -7.77 22.60
N PRO A 69 9.53 -8.71 23.06
CA PRO A 69 9.72 -10.01 22.40
C PRO A 69 8.43 -10.80 22.19
N GLU A 70 7.45 -10.66 23.09
CA GLU A 70 6.16 -11.36 22.98
C GLU A 70 5.35 -10.88 21.77
N ILE A 71 5.59 -9.66 21.27
CA ILE A 71 4.95 -9.13 20.07
C ILE A 71 5.58 -9.73 18.81
N LEU A 72 6.90 -9.99 18.80
CA LEU A 72 7.63 -10.56 17.66
C LEU A 72 7.50 -12.08 17.54
N HIS A 73 7.25 -12.76 18.66
CA HIS A 73 7.25 -14.22 18.73
C HIS A 73 5.89 -14.75 19.20
N GLN A 74 4.81 -14.16 18.65
CA GLN A 74 3.45 -14.65 18.88
C GLN A 74 3.34 -16.09 18.36
N ARG A 75 2.74 -16.96 19.19
CA ARG A 75 2.52 -18.38 18.88
C ARG A 75 1.10 -18.60 18.39
#